data_AF-A0A5J4NG68-F1
#
_entry.id   AF-A0A5J4NG68-F1
#
_cell.length_a   1.000
_cell.length_b   1.000
_cell.length_c   1.000
_cell.angle_alpha   90.00
_cell.angle_beta   90.00
_cell.angle_gamma   90.00
#
_symmetry.space_group_name_H-M   'P 1'
#
loop_
_entity.id
_entity.type
_entity.pdbx_description
1 polymer ?
#
loop_
_entity_poly.entity_id
_entity_poly.type
_entity_poly.pdbx_seq_one_letter_code
_entity_poly.pdbx_strand_id
1 'polypeptide(L)'
;MQVGTATSVLNPTSEYLNSHGTWVTYILIIVLCHFVLLCVPFLTTAIIWTLTCTIHNLVLYLLLHWEKGSPYETLDQGEARALTQWEQFDDGEQFSPTKKFLIVVPIVL
;
A
#
# COMPACT_ATOMS: atom_id res chain seq x y z
N MET A 1 -16.84 -23.83 -29.57
CA MET A 1 -17.03 -22.74 -28.60
C MET A 1 -15.66 -22.36 -28.07
N GLN A 2 -15.15 -21.19 -28.45
CA GLN A 2 -13.94 -20.63 -27.85
C GLN A 2 -14.40 -19.92 -26.57
N VAL A 3 -14.41 -20.66 -25.47
CA VAL A 3 -14.70 -20.09 -24.15
C VAL A 3 -13.54 -19.16 -23.85
N GLY A 4 -13.82 -17.85 -23.71
CA GLY A 4 -12.79 -16.88 -23.35
C GLY A 4 -12.14 -17.30 -22.04
N THR A 5 -10.84 -17.56 -22.06
CA THR A 5 -10.06 -17.77 -20.85
C THR A 5 -9.99 -16.44 -20.10
N ALA A 6 -10.61 -16.37 -18.92
CA ALA A 6 -10.32 -15.30 -17.99
C ALA A 6 -8.88 -15.49 -17.51
N THR A 7 -8.00 -14.54 -17.84
CA THR A 7 -6.65 -14.49 -17.29
C THR A 7 -6.74 -13.83 -15.91
N SER A 8 -7.15 -14.58 -14.90
CA SER A 8 -6.98 -14.12 -13.51
C SER A 8 -5.51 -14.25 -13.16
N VAL A 9 -4.91 -13.19 -12.61
CA VAL A 9 -3.59 -13.30 -12.00
C VAL A 9 -3.63 -14.33 -10.89
N LEU A 10 -2.55 -15.12 -10.82
CA LEU A 10 -2.40 -16.24 -9.89
C LEU A 10 -2.14 -15.78 -8.46
N ASN A 11 -1.82 -14.50 -8.25
CA ASN A 11 -1.77 -13.89 -6.93
C ASN A 11 -2.22 -12.41 -7.04
N PRO A 12 -3.45 -12.05 -6.63
CA PRO A 12 -3.93 -10.67 -6.70
C PRO A 12 -3.07 -9.66 -5.93
N THR A 13 -2.29 -10.11 -4.94
CA THR A 13 -1.36 -9.28 -4.18
C THR A 13 -0.26 -8.66 -5.05
N SER A 14 0.10 -9.27 -6.18
CA SER A 14 1.14 -8.71 -7.05
C SER A 14 0.68 -7.45 -7.79
N GLU A 15 -0.62 -7.31 -8.11
CA GLU A 15 -1.12 -6.25 -9.00
C GLU A 15 -2.02 -5.20 -8.33
N TYR A 16 -2.61 -5.46 -7.16
CA TYR A 16 -3.71 -4.61 -6.64
C TYR A 16 -3.34 -3.14 -6.37
N LEU A 17 -2.05 -2.81 -6.17
CA LEU A 17 -1.58 -1.43 -6.03
C LEU A 17 -1.02 -0.82 -7.33
N ASN A 18 -0.97 -1.57 -8.44
CA ASN A 18 -0.29 -1.17 -9.67
C ASN A 18 -1.05 -0.09 -10.47
N SER A 19 -2.30 0.21 -10.11
CA SER A 19 -3.09 1.23 -10.82
C SER A 19 -2.64 2.67 -10.52
N HIS A 20 -2.66 3.55 -11.53
CA HIS A 20 -2.46 4.99 -11.31
C HIS A 20 -3.52 5.61 -10.38
N GLY A 21 -4.74 5.06 -10.37
CA GLY A 21 -5.80 5.49 -9.45
C GLY A 21 -5.42 5.25 -7.99
N THR A 22 -4.63 4.21 -7.71
CA THR A 22 -4.11 3.90 -6.37
C THR A 22 -3.20 5.02 -5.88
N TRP A 23 -2.32 5.56 -6.74
CA TRP A 23 -1.39 6.63 -6.35
C TRP A 23 -2.15 7.91 -5.99
N VAL A 24 -3.13 8.29 -6.80
CA VAL A 24 -3.97 9.47 -6.53
C VAL A 24 -4.76 9.29 -5.24
N THR A 25 -5.40 8.13 -5.07
CA THR A 25 -6.19 7.80 -3.86
C THR A 25 -5.32 7.83 -2.62
N TYR A 26 -4.10 7.30 -2.69
CA TYR A 26 -3.14 7.30 -1.59
C TYR A 26 -2.76 8.73 -1.15
N ILE A 27 -2.44 9.63 -2.09
CA ILE A 27 -2.17 11.05 -1.75
C ILE A 27 -3.41 11.72 -1.15
N LEU A 28 -4.60 11.46 -1.70
CA LEU A 28 -5.85 12.00 -1.17
C LEU A 28 -6.11 11.54 0.27
N ILE A 29 -5.83 10.28 0.60
CA ILE A 29 -5.96 9.75 1.97
C ILE A 29 -5.01 10.46 2.92
N ILE A 30 -3.75 10.69 2.52
CA ILE A 30 -2.77 11.41 3.35
C ILE A 30 -3.24 12.85 3.61
N VAL A 31 -3.64 13.57 2.56
CA VAL A 31 -4.15 14.95 2.69
C VAL A 31 -5.41 15.02 3.54
N LEU A 32 -6.33 14.06 3.37
CA LEU A 32 -7.55 13.99 4.17
C LEU A 32 -7.24 13.70 5.64
N CYS A 33 -6.33 12.77 5.93
CA CYS A 33 -5.88 12.48 7.29
C CYS A 33 -5.28 13.75 7.94
N HIS A 34 -4.39 14.44 7.23
CA HIS A 34 -3.81 15.70 7.70
C HIS A 34 -4.87 16.76 7.97
N PHE A 35 -5.85 16.92 7.07
CA PHE A 35 -6.96 17.86 7.23
C PHE A 35 -7.81 17.54 8.46
N VAL A 36 -8.15 16.27 8.69
CA VAL A 36 -8.88 15.83 9.88
C VAL A 36 -8.09 16.13 11.16
N LEU A 37 -6.77 15.90 11.15
CA LEU A 37 -5.91 16.20 12.29
C LEU A 37 -5.84 17.72 12.57
N LEU A 38 -5.83 18.57 11.54
CA LEU A 38 -5.89 20.04 11.70
C LEU A 38 -7.19 20.53 12.37
N CYS A 39 -8.27 19.74 12.34
CA CYS A 39 -9.50 20.09 13.04
C CYS A 39 -9.42 19.92 14.57
N VAL A 40 -8.36 19.29 15.10
CA VAL A 40 -8.20 19.08 16.54
C VAL A 40 -7.74 20.37 17.22
N PRO A 41 -8.54 20.95 18.13
CA PRO A 41 -8.13 22.16 18.82
C PRO A 41 -6.92 21.88 19.73
N PHE A 42 -6.12 22.92 20.00
CA PHE A 42 -4.95 22.90 20.89
C PHE A 42 -3.68 22.20 20.38
N LEU A 43 -3.71 21.57 19.21
CA LEU A 43 -2.50 21.04 18.56
C LEU A 43 -1.88 22.09 17.63
N THR A 44 -0.56 22.22 17.66
CA THR A 44 0.17 23.10 16.74
C THR A 44 0.33 22.40 15.38
N THR A 45 0.44 23.18 14.30
CA THR A 45 0.68 22.63 12.95
C THR A 45 1.90 21.71 12.89
N ALA A 46 2.95 22.01 13.66
CA ALA A 46 4.14 21.15 13.76
C ALA A 46 3.81 19.76 14.35
N ILE A 47 3.00 19.71 15.41
CA ILE A 47 2.55 18.43 15.99
C ILE A 47 1.68 17.67 14.99
N ILE A 48 0.81 18.38 14.25
CA ILE A 48 -0.05 17.75 13.24
C ILE A 48 0.76 17.10 12.12
N TRP A 49 1.83 17.74 11.63
CA TRP A 49 2.75 17.11 10.67
C TRP A 49 3.41 15.86 11.27
N THR A 50 3.95 15.95 12.48
CA THR A 50 4.54 14.78 13.17
C THR A 50 3.54 13.63 13.30
N LEU A 51 2.29 13.91 13.66
CA LEU A 51 1.23 12.89 13.74
C LEU A 51 0.89 12.32 12.37
N THR A 52 0.83 13.16 11.33
CA THR A 52 0.59 12.72 9.94
C THR A 52 1.66 11.74 9.50
N CYS A 53 2.96 12.09 9.66
CA CYS A 53 4.08 11.21 9.33
C CYS A 53 4.07 9.93 10.18
N THR A 54 3.76 10.04 11.48
CA THR A 54 3.76 8.87 12.39
C THR A 54 2.65 7.89 12.03
N ILE A 55 1.42 8.37 11.83
CA ILE A 55 0.26 7.55 11.45
C ILE A 55 0.52 6.91 10.09
N HIS A 56 1.01 7.70 9.13
CA HIS A 56 1.35 7.23 7.79
C HIS A 56 2.37 6.06 7.85
N ASN A 57 3.50 6.25 8.52
CA ASN A 57 4.54 5.22 8.63
C ASN A 57 4.04 3.97 9.36
N LEU A 58 3.27 4.13 10.44
CA LEU A 58 2.71 2.99 11.18
C LEU A 58 1.76 2.16 10.33
N VAL A 59 0.80 2.82 9.67
CA VAL A 59 -0.19 2.14 8.82
C VAL A 59 0.50 1.46 7.65
N LEU A 60 1.44 2.14 7.00
CA LEU A 60 2.14 1.59 5.84
C LEU A 60 3.06 0.42 6.21
N TYR A 61 3.72 0.50 7.37
CA TYR A 61 4.47 -0.62 7.93
C TYR A 61 3.59 -1.84 8.17
N LEU A 62 2.41 -1.66 8.79
CA LEU A 62 1.49 -2.76 9.03
C LEU A 62 1.03 -3.39 7.70
N LEU A 63 0.52 -2.59 6.77
CA LEU A 63 -0.03 -3.09 5.52
C LEU A 63 1.02 -3.75 4.60
N LEU A 64 2.21 -3.15 4.49
CA LEU A 64 3.20 -3.59 3.51
C LEU A 64 4.25 -4.53 4.09
N HIS A 65 4.64 -4.36 5.35
CA HIS A 65 5.79 -5.05 5.94
C HIS A 65 5.43 -5.99 7.10
N TRP A 66 4.20 -5.94 7.62
CA TRP A 66 3.74 -6.85 8.67
C TRP A 66 2.79 -7.92 8.15
N GLU A 67 1.79 -7.54 7.36
CA GLU A 67 0.81 -8.47 6.80
C GLU A 67 1.47 -9.44 5.80
N LYS A 68 1.16 -10.73 5.94
CA LYS A 68 1.75 -11.84 5.16
C LYS A 68 0.69 -12.74 4.53
N GLY A 69 1.08 -13.49 3.51
CA GLY A 69 0.21 -14.39 2.77
C GLY A 69 -0.57 -13.68 1.66
N SER A 70 -1.40 -14.45 0.95
CA SER A 70 -2.31 -13.92 -0.07
C SER A 70 -3.75 -14.29 0.31
N PRO A 71 -4.51 -13.39 0.96
CA PRO A 71 -5.85 -13.71 1.46
C PRO A 71 -6.87 -14.02 0.36
N TYR A 72 -6.58 -13.63 -0.88
CA TYR A 72 -7.47 -13.81 -2.03
C TYR A 72 -6.99 -14.89 -3.00
N GLU A 73 -5.85 -15.54 -2.73
CA GLU A 73 -5.37 -16.65 -3.54
C GLU A 73 -5.64 -17.99 -2.86
N THR A 74 -6.65 -18.70 -3.36
CA THR A 74 -7.09 -19.97 -2.77
C THR A 74 -6.18 -21.15 -3.13
N LEU A 75 -5.34 -21.03 -4.16
CA LEU A 75 -4.48 -22.09 -4.69
C LEU A 75 -2.98 -21.86 -4.42
N ASP A 76 -2.62 -20.93 -3.53
CA ASP A 76 -1.23 -20.51 -3.23
C ASP A 76 -0.30 -21.65 -2.73
N GLN A 77 -0.82 -22.83 -2.34
CA GLN A 77 -0.08 -23.97 -1.75
C GLN A 77 0.94 -23.58 -0.65
N GLY A 78 0.84 -22.37 -0.08
CA GLY A 78 1.75 -21.82 0.92
C GLY A 78 2.96 -21.06 0.37
N GLU A 79 3.06 -20.78 -0.93
CA GLU A 79 4.16 -20.01 -1.53
C GLU A 79 4.26 -18.60 -0.93
N ALA A 80 3.14 -17.89 -0.81
CA ALA A 80 3.09 -16.54 -0.24
C ALA A 80 3.05 -16.51 1.30
N ARG A 81 2.90 -17.66 1.98
CA ARG A 81 2.64 -17.71 3.44
C ARG A 81 3.67 -16.93 4.28
N ALA A 82 4.94 -16.97 3.89
CA ALA A 82 6.02 -16.31 4.61
C ALA A 82 6.31 -14.88 4.13
N LEU A 83 5.78 -14.51 2.96
CA LEU A 83 6.05 -13.26 2.27
C LEU A 83 5.09 -12.17 2.72
N THR A 84 5.64 -10.99 2.98
CA THR A 84 4.89 -9.76 3.22
C THR A 84 4.22 -9.25 1.95
N GLN A 85 3.24 -8.36 2.08
CA GLN A 85 2.63 -7.73 0.91
C GLN A 85 3.68 -7.00 0.05
N TRP A 86 4.68 -6.35 0.66
CA TRP A 86 5.78 -5.68 -0.06
C TRP A 86 6.64 -6.64 -0.90
N GLU A 87 6.94 -7.81 -0.35
CA GLU A 87 7.76 -8.83 -1.01
C GLU A 87 7.03 -9.49 -2.18
N GLN A 88 5.70 -9.62 -2.07
CA GLN A 88 4.86 -10.17 -3.14
C GLN A 88 4.53 -9.14 -4.24
N PHE A 89 4.44 -7.86 -3.88
CA PHE A 89 4.00 -6.80 -4.78
C PHE A 89 4.93 -6.61 -5.99
N ASP A 90 4.36 -6.31 -7.17
CA ASP A 90 5.04 -6.21 -8.47
C ASP A 90 5.96 -7.42 -8.74
N ASP A 91 5.45 -8.63 -8.44
CA ASP A 91 6.17 -9.91 -8.57
C ASP A 91 7.55 -9.92 -7.87
N GLY A 92 7.68 -9.15 -6.79
CA GLY A 92 8.92 -9.03 -6.01
C GLY A 92 9.97 -8.09 -6.62
N GLU A 93 9.70 -7.43 -7.75
CA GLU A 93 10.58 -6.41 -8.32
C GLU A 93 10.81 -5.29 -7.30
N GLN A 94 12.05 -4.98 -6.91
CA GLN A 94 12.33 -4.04 -5.82
C GLN A 94 12.21 -2.56 -6.22
N PHE A 95 12.30 -2.24 -7.51
CA PHE A 95 12.40 -0.86 -8.01
C PHE A 95 11.38 -0.56 -9.11
N SER A 96 10.23 -1.21 -9.05
CA SER A 96 9.08 -0.88 -9.89
C SER A 96 8.64 0.58 -9.69
N PRO A 97 7.91 1.19 -10.64
CA PRO A 97 7.40 2.55 -10.51
C PRO A 97 6.59 2.77 -9.22
N THR A 98 5.72 1.83 -8.86
CA THR A 98 4.87 1.94 -7.67
C THR A 98 5.66 1.81 -6.38
N LYS A 99 6.63 0.88 -6.30
CA LYS A 99 7.50 0.79 -5.12
C LYS A 99 8.36 2.04 -4.93
N LYS A 100 8.89 2.61 -6.02
CA LYS A 100 9.58 3.91 -5.97
C LYS A 100 8.66 5.00 -5.43
N PHE A 101 7.42 5.08 -5.91
CA PHE A 101 6.43 6.01 -5.39
C PHE A 101 6.19 5.82 -3.88
N LEU A 102 5.95 4.58 -3.43
CA LEU A 102 5.69 4.25 -2.02
C LEU A 102 6.91 4.51 -1.11
N ILE A 103 8.13 4.45 -1.63
CA ILE A 103 9.36 4.83 -0.91
C ILE A 103 9.53 6.36 -0.87
N VAL A 104 9.26 7.05 -1.96
CA VAL A 104 9.50 8.50 -2.06
C VAL A 104 8.52 9.30 -1.22
N VAL A 105 7.24 8.92 -1.17
CA VAL A 105 6.24 9.70 -0.42
C VAL A 105 6.57 9.88 1.07
N PRO A 106 6.90 8.84 1.87
CA PRO A 106 7.27 9.04 3.28
C PRO A 106 8.55 9.85 3.47
N ILE A 107 9.43 9.97 2.45
CA ILE A 107 10.64 10.81 2.53
C ILE A 107 10.28 12.29 2.34
N VAL A 108 9.26 12.59 1.53
CA VAL A 108 8.80 13.94 1.24
C VAL A 108 7.81 14.47 2.29
N LEU A 109 7.07 13.56 2.93
CA LEU A 109 6.08 13.87 3.96
C LEU A 109 6.70 14.39 5.26
#